data_AF-Q2JW83-F1
#
_entry.id   AF-Q2JW83-F1
#
_cell.length_a   1.000
_cell.length_b   1.000
_cell.length_c   1.000
_cell.angle_alpha   90.00
_cell.angle_beta   90.00
_cell.angle_gamma   90.00
#
_symmetry.space_group_name_H-M   'P 1'
#
loop_
_entity.id
_entity.type
_entity.pdbx_description
1 polymer ?
#
loop_
_entity_poly.entity_id
_entity_poly.type
_entity_poly.pdbx_seq_one_letter_code
_entity_poly.pdbx_strand_id
1 'polypeptide(L)' 'MDGDVMSKTPEALRRSVEQFLLNVPEPLDPLLALKLTQLVMRPGDTAYAMGSSDGQRNLDERCCPCPGRLLGE' A
#
# COMPACT_ATOMS: atom_id res chain seq x y z
N MET A 1 9.51 -22.60 -9.22
CA MET A 1 10.07 -21.29 -9.62
C MET A 1 8.95 -20.30 -9.38
N ASP A 2 8.69 -20.02 -8.11
CA ASP A 2 7.59 -19.17 -7.69
C ASP A 2 8.10 -17.75 -7.79
N GLY A 3 7.66 -17.08 -8.85
CA GLY A 3 7.99 -15.68 -9.08
C GLY A 3 7.56 -14.89 -7.87
N ASP A 4 8.52 -14.24 -7.25
CA ASP A 4 8.33 -13.17 -6.27
C ASP A 4 7.41 -12.13 -6.93
N VAL A 5 6.10 -12.29 -6.76
CA VAL A 5 5.14 -11.24 -7.07
C VAL A 5 5.40 -10.21 -6.00
N MET A 6 6.36 -9.31 -6.26
CA MET A 6 6.56 -8.12 -5.44
C MET A 6 5.18 -7.48 -5.26
N SER A 7 4.62 -7.62 -4.06
CA SER A 7 3.37 -7.01 -3.65
C SER A 7 3.56 -5.50 -3.70
N LYS A 8 3.37 -4.92 -4.87
CA LYS A 8 3.49 -3.48 -5.08
C LYS A 8 2.33 -2.79 -4.38
N THR A 9 2.61 -1.62 -3.81
CA THR A 9 1.55 -0.80 -3.23
C THR A 9 0.49 -0.52 -4.29
N PRO A 10 -0.81 -0.74 -4.01
CA PRO A 10 -1.89 -0.48 -4.96
C PRO A 10 -1.86 0.95 -5.49
N GLU A 11 -2.13 1.15 -6.78
CA GLU A 11 -2.13 2.46 -7.44
C GLU A 11 -2.95 3.54 -6.70
N ALA A 12 -4.03 3.17 -6.01
CA ALA A 12 -4.81 4.12 -5.21
C ALA A 12 -4.00 4.74 -4.05
N LEU A 13 -3.20 3.93 -3.36
CA LEU A 13 -2.30 4.40 -2.29
C LEU A 13 -1.19 5.28 -2.87
N ARG A 14 -0.63 4.91 -4.04
CA ARG A 14 0.38 5.72 -4.73
C ARG A 14 -0.15 7.11 -5.06
N ARG A 15 -1.36 7.19 -5.61
CA ARG A 15 -2.03 8.46 -5.92
C ARG A 15 -2.28 9.32 -4.68
N SER A 16 -2.61 8.72 -3.53
CA SER A 16 -2.78 9.48 -2.29
C SER A 16 -1.49 10.14 -1.80
N VAL A 17 -0.34 9.47 -1.97
CA VAL A 17 0.97 10.02 -1.64
C VAL A 17 1.34 11.16 -2.59
N GLU A 18 1.08 10.98 -3.88
CA GLU A 18 1.28 12.03 -4.89
C GLU A 18 0.40 13.26 -4.60
N GLN A 19 -0.89 13.06 -4.29
CA GLN A 19 -1.79 14.15 -3.88
C GLN A 19 -1.32 14.86 -2.62
N PHE A 20 -0.79 14.14 -1.63
CA PHE A 20 -0.25 14.75 -0.42
C PHE A 20 0.90 15.71 -0.74
N LEU A 21 1.81 15.31 -1.64
CA LEU A 21 2.93 16.16 -2.06
C LEU A 21 2.49 17.37 -2.91
N LEU A 22 1.42 17.25 -3.68
CA LEU A 22 0.85 18.35 -4.47
C LEU A 22 0.06 19.35 -3.62
N ASN A 23 -0.43 18.96 -2.45
CA ASN A 23 -1.17 19.81 -1.52
C ASN A 23 -0.27 20.60 -0.55
N VAL A 24 1.05 20.54 -0.72
CA VAL A 24 1.99 21.33 0.09
C VAL A 24 1.85 22.82 -0.30
N PRO A 25 1.64 23.74 0.66
CA PRO A 25 1.30 25.13 0.39
C PRO A 25 2.41 25.94 -0.31
N GLU A 26 3.65 25.45 -0.27
CA GLU A 26 4.78 26.04 -0.99
C GLU A 26 5.20 25.12 -2.15
N PRO A 27 5.44 25.68 -3.35
CA PRO A 27 5.90 24.87 -4.48
C PRO A 27 7.27 24.30 -4.18
N LEU A 28 7.34 22.98 -4.00
CA LEU A 28 8.62 22.29 -3.94
C LEU A 28 9.35 22.39 -5.28
N ASP A 29 10.68 22.50 -5.20
CA ASP A 29 11.54 22.26 -6.34
C ASP A 29 11.20 20.90 -6.99
N PRO A 30 11.06 20.81 -8.33
CA PRO A 30 10.63 19.57 -9.00
C PRO A 30 11.54 18.37 -8.73
N LEU A 31 12.86 18.59 -8.61
CA LEU A 31 13.80 17.52 -8.30
C LEU A 31 13.62 17.06 -6.85
N LEU A 32 13.43 17.99 -5.92
CA LEU A 32 13.15 17.68 -4.52
C LEU A 32 11.82 16.91 -4.36
N ALA A 33 10.76 17.33 -5.04
CA ALA A 33 9.47 16.66 -5.05
C ALA A 33 9.60 15.22 -5.58
N LEU A 34 10.35 15.01 -6.66
CA LEU A 34 10.59 13.68 -7.22
C LEU A 34 11.37 12.78 -6.24
N LYS A 35 12.42 13.32 -5.60
CA LYS A 35 13.23 12.58 -4.62
C LYS A 35 12.41 12.22 -3.38
N LEU A 36 11.58 13.12 -2.89
CA LEU A 36 10.66 12.85 -1.78
C LEU A 36 9.62 11.80 -2.16
N THR A 37 9.03 11.89 -3.36
CA THR A 37 8.09 10.87 -3.86
C THR A 37 8.76 9.49 -3.87
N GLN A 38 9.97 9.39 -4.42
CA GLN A 38 10.73 8.14 -4.44
C GLN A 38 11.07 7.63 -3.04
N LEU A 39 11.43 8.54 -2.12
CA LEU A 39 11.76 8.23 -0.74
C LEU A 39 10.55 7.73 0.04
N VAL A 40 9.36 8.31 -0.16
CA VAL A 40 8.12 7.93 0.54
C VAL A 40 7.51 6.65 -0.05
N MET A 41 7.64 6.44 -1.36
CA MET A 41 7.13 5.24 -2.03
C MET A 41 7.79 3.95 -1.54
N ARG A 42 9.10 3.96 -1.31
CA ARG A 42 9.83 2.76 -0.84
C ARG A 42 9.35 2.19 0.50
N PRO A 43 9.24 2.96 1.59
CA PRO A 43 8.70 2.47 2.84
C PRO A 43 7.22 2.12 2.71
N GLY A 44 6.46 2.77 1.82
CA GLY A 44 5.09 2.38 1.48
C GLY A 44 5.01 0.97 0.89
N ASP A 45 5.85 0.67 -0.11
CA ASP A 45 5.97 -0.67 -0.70
C ASP A 45 6.38 -1.71 0.34
N THR A 46 7.36 -1.41 1.18
CA THR A 46 7.79 -2.32 2.25
C THR A 46 6.68 -2.57 3.27
N ALA A 47 5.99 -1.52 3.74
CA ALA A 47 4.90 -1.65 4.70
C ALA A 47 3.72 -2.44 4.13
N TYR A 48 3.38 -2.22 2.86
CA TYR A 48 2.34 -2.98 2.18
C TYR A 48 2.74 -4.45 2.00
N ALA A 49 3.96 -4.73 1.58
CA ALA A 49 4.46 -6.10 1.45
C ALA A 49 4.45 -6.85 2.78
N MET A 50 4.88 -6.20 3.87
CA MET A 50 4.79 -6.76 5.23
C MET A 50 3.34 -7.05 5.62
N GLY A 51 2.44 -6.07 5.50
CA GLY A 51 1.03 -6.26 5.86
C GLY A 51 0.30 -7.29 4.98
N SER A 52 0.64 -7.36 3.70
CA SER A 52 0.11 -8.37 2.78
C SER A 52 0.58 -9.77 3.14
N SER A 53 1.88 -9.93 3.44
CA SER A 53 2.44 -11.20 3.91
C SER A 53 1.79 -11.64 5.22
N ASP A 54 1.67 -10.72 6.18
CA ASP A 54 1.01 -11.01 7.47
C ASP A 54 -0.46 -11.37 7.28
N GLY A 55 -1.19 -10.64 6.43
CA GLY A 55 -2.58 -10.95 6.09
C GLY A 55 -2.76 -12.31 5.42
N GLN A 56 -1.84 -12.72 4.54
CA GLN A 56 -1.88 -14.02 3.88
C GLN A 56 -1.59 -15.17 4.84
N ARG A 57 -0.65 -15.01 5.78
CA ARG A 57 -0.33 -16.04 6.80
C ARG A 57 -1.51 -16.34 7.74
N ASN A 58 -2.43 -15.39 7.91
CA ASN A 58 -3.64 -15.54 8.73
C ASN A 58 -4.84 -16.12 7.95
N LEU A 59 -4.72 -16.46 6.66
CA LEU A 59 -5.79 -17.13 5.91
C LEU A 59 -5.85 -18.65 6.20
N ASP A 60 -4.74 -19.26 6.60
CA ASP A 60 -4.68 -20.68 7.01
C ASP A 60 -5.24 -20.90 8.43
N GLU A 61 -5.22 -19.88 9.28
CA GLU A 61 -6.02 -19.86 10.50
C GLU A 61 -7.46 -19.53 10.10
N ARG A 62 -8.31 -20.56 9.96
CA ARG A 62 -9.77 -20.47 9.75
C ARG A 62 -10.31 -19.08 10.10
N CYS A 63 -10.52 -18.24 9.09
CA CYS A 63 -11.14 -16.94 9.28
C CYS A 63 -12.41 -17.14 10.11
N CYS A 64 -12.43 -16.62 11.33
CA CYS A 64 -13.68 -16.48 12.08
C CYS A 64 -14.64 -15.67 11.20
N PRO A 65 -15.88 -16.13 11.00
CA PRO A 65 -16.83 -15.40 10.18
C PRO A 65 -16.95 -13.97 10.73
N CYS A 66 -16.65 -12.98 9.89
CA CYS A 66 -16.81 -11.58 10.24
C CYS A 66 -18.30 -11.37 10.61
N PRO A 67 -18.62 -10.89 11.82
CA PRO A 67 -20.01 -10.65 12.22
C PRO A 67 -20.55 -9.49 11.38
N GLY A 68 -21.17 -9.80 10.24
CA GLY A 68 -21.64 -8.82 9.27
C GLY A 68 -21.80 -9.37 7.86
N ARG A 69 -21.18 -10.50 7.51
CA ARG A 69 -21.41 -11.17 6.22
C ARG A 69 -22.40 -12.32 6.40
N LEU A 70 -23.67 -11.97 6.58
CA LEU A 70 -24.76 -12.87 6.19
C LEU A 70 -24.59 -13.08 4.68
N LEU A 71 -24.23 -14.30 4.27
CA LEU A 71 -24.32 -14.72 2.88
C LEU A 71 -25.77 -14.53 2.45
N GLY A 72 -26.00 -13.52 1.62
CA GLY A 72 -27.24 -13.40 0.86
C GLY A 72 -27.21 -14.40 -0.29
N GLU A 73 -28.32 -15.14 -0.39
CA GLU A 73 -28.75 -15.94 -1.54
C GLU A 73 -28.75 -15.15 -2.86
#